data_AF-A0A8T6WGF3-F1
#
_entry.id   AF-A0A8T6WGF3-F1
#
_cell.length_a   1.000
_cell.length_b   1.000
_cell.length_c   1.000
_cell.angle_alpha   90.00
_cell.angle_beta   90.00
_cell.angle_gamma   90.00
#
_symmetry.space_group_name_H-M   'P 1'
#
loop_
_entity.id
_entity.type
_entity.pdbx_description
1 polymer ?
#
loop_
_entity_poly.entity_id
_entity_poly.type
_entity_poly.pdbx_seq_one_letter_code
_entity_poly.pdbx_strand_id
1 'polypeptide(L)'
;MESINVLIIGGDPEDKKDMVELVEDASSFFPTEIWDDIIYIGKLSLEHDFKIKISRESYGAFLFRRLIDRMKGIKDSTRLVSLLLGITADPIVTVYHFFDETSFKKAIYLVHDYVNKKVGVVSLFRVKEDTSSKLVAHGLGHNRGLRHHAEPIDLMYYELLTAPTLEVDGFCKLCRRKLRDEKPDLHPHPR
;
A
#
# COMPACT_ATOMS: atom_id res chain seq x y z
N MET A 1 13.89 14.23 -7.25
CA MET A 1 13.22 12.93 -7.33
C MET A 1 11.81 13.08 -6.78
N GLU A 2 11.15 12.00 -6.34
CA GLU A 2 9.76 12.03 -5.86
C GLU A 2 9.74 11.93 -4.33
N SER A 3 8.86 12.68 -3.65
CA SER A 3 8.60 12.49 -2.21
C SER A 3 7.38 11.61 -1.95
N ILE A 4 7.25 11.11 -0.72
CA ILE A 4 6.05 10.41 -0.25
C ILE A 4 5.35 11.31 0.77
N ASN A 5 4.12 11.69 0.49
CA ASN A 5 3.25 12.36 1.46
C ASN A 5 2.45 11.29 2.21
N VAL A 6 2.68 11.14 3.51
CA VAL A 6 2.05 10.14 4.37
C VAL A 6 0.86 10.76 5.09
N LEU A 7 -0.31 10.14 4.94
CA LEU A 7 -1.57 10.53 5.57
C LEU A 7 -2.08 9.37 6.43
N ILE A 8 -2.30 9.58 7.71
CA ILE A 8 -2.94 8.58 8.58
C ILE A 8 -4.45 8.64 8.36
N ILE A 9 -5.09 7.49 8.17
CA ILE A 9 -6.54 7.39 7.91
C ILE A 9 -7.19 6.59 9.04
N GLY A 10 -8.27 7.12 9.62
CA GLY A 10 -9.11 6.37 10.55
C GLY A 10 -8.55 6.28 11.97
N GLY A 11 -8.66 5.09 12.58
CA GLY A 11 -8.24 4.80 13.96
C GLY A 11 -6.85 5.32 14.30
N ASP A 12 -6.55 5.54 15.59
CA ASP A 12 -5.19 5.92 16.01
C ASP A 12 -4.23 4.76 15.74
N PRO A 13 -3.28 4.87 14.78
CA PRO A 13 -2.07 4.09 14.88
C PRO A 13 -1.32 4.52 16.15
N GLU A 14 -0.60 3.60 16.76
CA GLU A 14 -0.14 3.72 18.16
C GLU A 14 0.77 4.95 18.43
N ASP A 15 1.42 5.55 17.42
CA ASP A 15 1.99 6.90 17.49
C ASP A 15 2.15 7.51 16.05
N LYS A 16 2.15 8.84 15.93
CA LYS A 16 2.50 9.56 14.69
C LYS A 16 3.93 9.29 14.27
N LYS A 17 4.84 9.13 15.24
CA LYS A 17 6.26 8.86 15.02
C LYS A 17 6.45 7.50 14.34
N ASP A 18 5.65 6.51 14.75
CA ASP A 18 5.71 5.15 14.23
C ASP A 18 5.35 5.04 12.76
N MET A 19 4.43 5.88 12.23
CA MET A 19 3.97 5.75 10.84
C MET A 19 4.94 6.35 9.82
N VAL A 20 5.70 7.39 10.19
CA VAL A 20 6.78 7.90 9.34
C VAL A 20 7.97 6.95 9.40
N GLU A 21 8.36 6.55 10.61
CA GLU A 21 9.42 5.56 10.83
C GLU A 21 9.12 4.25 10.08
N LEU A 22 7.87 3.81 10.05
CA LEU A 22 7.44 2.66 9.27
C LEU A 22 7.72 2.79 7.76
N VAL A 23 7.50 3.98 7.19
CA VAL A 23 7.75 4.24 5.76
C VAL A 23 9.25 4.42 5.51
N GLU A 24 9.98 4.99 6.45
CA GLU A 24 11.44 5.08 6.42
C GLU A 24 12.08 3.68 6.46
N ASP A 25 11.63 2.82 7.37
CA ASP A 25 12.05 1.42 7.46
C ASP A 25 11.72 0.67 6.16
N ALA A 26 10.54 0.89 5.59
CA ALA A 26 10.16 0.33 4.30
C ALA A 26 11.10 0.80 3.16
N SER A 27 11.55 2.06 3.22
CA SER A 27 12.47 2.62 2.22
C SER A 27 13.86 1.95 2.25
N SER A 28 14.28 1.42 3.40
CA SER A 28 15.56 0.74 3.56
C SER A 28 15.70 -0.54 2.72
N PHE A 29 14.57 -1.13 2.27
CA PHE A 29 14.58 -2.29 1.38
C PHE A 29 14.97 -1.94 -0.06
N PHE A 30 14.94 -0.66 -0.44
CA PHE A 30 15.23 -0.22 -1.80
C PHE A 30 16.75 -0.01 -2.01
N PRO A 31 17.28 -0.37 -3.19
CA PRO A 31 18.73 -0.42 -3.42
C PRO A 31 19.42 0.96 -3.56
N THR A 32 18.64 2.03 -3.67
CA THR A 32 19.09 3.43 -3.81
C THR A 32 18.07 4.34 -3.13
N GLU A 33 18.46 5.58 -2.81
CA GLU A 33 17.52 6.63 -2.39
C GLU A 33 16.57 6.95 -3.53
N ILE A 34 15.43 6.26 -3.53
CA ILE A 34 14.40 6.37 -4.57
C ILE A 34 13.46 7.54 -4.28
N TRP A 35 13.29 7.89 -3.01
CA TRP A 35 12.52 9.05 -2.57
C TRP A 35 13.42 10.03 -1.83
N ASP A 36 13.24 11.32 -2.12
CA ASP A 36 14.04 12.39 -1.49
C ASP A 36 13.58 12.62 -0.04
N ASP A 37 12.26 12.62 0.16
CA ASP A 37 11.65 12.96 1.45
C ASP A 37 10.42 12.10 1.71
N ILE A 38 10.22 11.74 2.99
CA ILE A 38 8.98 11.18 3.52
C ILE A 38 8.35 12.25 4.42
N ILE A 39 7.19 12.77 4.00
CA ILE A 39 6.56 13.94 4.62
C ILE A 39 5.23 13.53 5.23
N TYR A 40 5.10 13.64 6.54
CA TYR A 40 3.81 13.47 7.20
C TYR A 40 2.91 14.70 6.98
N ILE A 41 1.75 14.50 6.36
CA ILE A 41 0.82 15.60 6.04
C ILE A 41 -0.39 15.68 6.98
N GLY A 42 -0.55 14.71 7.88
CA GLY A 42 -1.57 14.77 8.93
C GLY A 42 -2.41 13.50 9.07
N LYS A 43 -3.50 13.65 9.84
CA LYS A 43 -4.50 12.61 10.09
C LYS A 43 -5.82 12.99 9.45
N LEU A 44 -6.43 12.03 8.79
CA LEU A 44 -7.75 12.13 8.18
C LEU A 44 -8.71 11.22 8.96
N SER A 45 -9.66 11.85 9.67
CA SER A 45 -10.78 11.12 10.24
C SER A 45 -11.82 10.88 9.15
N LEU A 46 -12.12 9.61 8.88
CA LEU A 46 -13.14 9.20 7.92
C LEU A 46 -14.16 8.30 8.61
N GLU A 47 -15.44 8.53 8.30
CA GLU A 47 -16.46 7.54 8.62
C GLU A 47 -16.23 6.27 7.80
N HIS A 48 -16.33 5.13 8.48
CA HIS A 48 -16.30 3.81 7.86
C HIS A 48 -17.53 3.60 6.98
N ASP A 49 -17.35 2.83 5.90
CA ASP A 49 -18.44 2.57 4.95
C ASP A 49 -19.41 1.50 5.45
N PHE A 50 -18.91 0.53 6.23
CA PHE A 50 -19.73 -0.53 6.83
C PHE A 50 -18.99 -1.17 8.02
N LYS A 51 -19.71 -2.02 8.76
CA LYS A 51 -19.10 -2.87 9.79
C LYS A 51 -18.87 -4.27 9.25
N ILE A 52 -17.72 -4.84 9.55
CA ILE A 52 -17.42 -6.25 9.30
C ILE A 52 -17.27 -6.98 10.63
N LYS A 53 -17.65 -8.27 10.62
CA LYS A 53 -17.43 -9.16 11.74
C LYS A 53 -16.36 -10.16 11.36
N ILE A 54 -15.26 -10.18 12.11
CA ILE A 54 -14.21 -11.17 11.94
C ILE A 54 -14.07 -11.91 13.28
N SER A 55 -14.32 -13.22 13.24
CA SER A 55 -14.46 -14.05 14.44
C SER A 55 -15.56 -13.51 15.38
N ARG A 56 -15.21 -13.00 16.56
CA ARG A 56 -16.15 -12.48 17.56
C ARG A 56 -16.18 -10.95 17.63
N GLU A 57 -15.30 -10.28 16.90
CA GLU A 57 -15.12 -8.83 16.96
C GLU A 57 -15.76 -8.13 15.77
N SER A 58 -16.25 -6.91 16.01
CA SER A 58 -16.84 -6.05 14.98
C SER A 58 -15.94 -4.85 14.75
N TYR A 59 -15.59 -4.61 13.48
CA TYR A 59 -14.72 -3.52 13.07
C TYR A 59 -15.45 -2.61 12.08
N GLY A 60 -15.20 -1.31 12.14
CA GLY A 60 -15.50 -0.43 11.02
C GLY A 60 -14.55 -0.72 9.87
N ALA A 61 -15.04 -0.72 8.64
CA ALA A 61 -14.25 -1.03 7.45
C ALA A 61 -14.44 0.01 6.35
N PHE A 62 -13.38 0.23 5.59
CA PHE A 62 -13.42 1.07 4.40
C PHE A 62 -13.67 0.23 3.15
N LEU A 63 -14.52 0.72 2.24
CA LEU A 63 -14.64 0.14 0.91
C LEU A 63 -13.47 0.65 0.07
N PHE A 64 -12.61 -0.27 -0.39
CA PHE A 64 -11.40 0.02 -1.14
C PHE A 64 -11.60 1.09 -2.22
N ARG A 65 -12.59 0.90 -3.10
CA ARG A 65 -12.88 1.84 -4.19
C ARG A 65 -13.20 3.25 -3.70
N ARG A 66 -14.05 3.38 -2.67
CA ARG A 66 -14.42 4.69 -2.12
C ARG A 66 -13.24 5.37 -1.43
N LEU A 67 -12.43 4.60 -0.71
CA LEU A 67 -11.24 5.12 -0.06
C LEU A 67 -10.23 5.66 -1.09
N ILE A 68 -9.95 4.91 -2.16
CA ILE A 68 -9.07 5.37 -3.24
C ILE A 68 -9.62 6.62 -3.93
N ASP A 69 -10.92 6.68 -4.18
CA ASP A 69 -11.53 7.86 -4.81
C ASP A 69 -11.44 9.11 -3.90
N ARG A 70 -11.61 8.94 -2.57
CA ARG A 70 -11.34 10.01 -1.59
C ARG A 70 -9.88 10.45 -1.61
N MET A 71 -8.93 9.51 -1.64
CA MET A 71 -7.49 9.81 -1.70
C MET A 71 -7.12 10.59 -2.97
N LYS A 72 -7.68 10.23 -4.12
CA LYS A 72 -7.49 11.00 -5.36
C LYS A 72 -8.03 12.42 -5.23
N GLY A 73 -9.22 12.59 -4.65
CA GLY A 73 -9.78 13.92 -4.39
C GLY A 73 -8.87 14.81 -3.51
N ILE A 74 -8.28 14.24 -2.46
CA ILE A 74 -7.31 14.94 -1.60
C ILE A 74 -6.05 15.31 -2.40
N LYS A 75 -5.48 14.35 -3.12
CA LYS A 75 -4.30 14.54 -3.96
C LYS A 75 -4.49 15.67 -4.99
N ASP A 76 -5.65 15.71 -5.64
CA ASP A 76 -5.95 16.70 -6.68
C ASP A 76 -6.24 18.10 -6.10
N SER A 77 -6.94 18.18 -4.95
CA SER A 77 -7.27 19.46 -4.29
C SER A 77 -6.06 20.14 -3.66
N THR A 78 -5.12 19.37 -3.12
CA THR A 78 -3.90 19.89 -2.48
C THR A 78 -2.78 20.19 -3.46
N ARG A 79 -2.94 19.84 -4.74
CA ARG A 79 -1.91 19.95 -5.80
C ARG A 79 -0.55 19.36 -5.39
N LEU A 80 -0.54 18.39 -4.48
CA LEU A 80 0.66 17.63 -4.16
C LEU A 80 1.17 17.01 -5.45
N VAL A 81 2.47 17.10 -5.73
CA VAL A 81 3.03 16.55 -6.97
C VAL A 81 3.42 15.08 -6.77
N SER A 82 3.86 14.76 -5.56
CA SER A 82 4.40 13.48 -5.11
C SER A 82 3.33 12.44 -4.72
N LEU A 83 3.73 11.19 -4.49
CA LEU A 83 2.84 10.12 -4.03
C LEU A 83 2.10 10.55 -2.76
N LEU A 84 0.78 10.30 -2.70
CA LEU A 84 0.00 10.39 -1.46
C LEU A 84 -0.29 8.97 -0.95
N LEU A 85 0.32 8.59 0.16
CA LEU A 85 0.19 7.28 0.79
C LEU A 85 -0.68 7.38 2.06
N GLY A 86 -1.82 6.71 2.04
CA GLY A 86 -2.67 6.51 3.21
C GLY A 86 -2.22 5.32 4.03
N ILE A 87 -2.12 5.45 5.36
CA ILE A 87 -1.87 4.32 6.27
C ILE A 87 -2.99 4.25 7.29
N THR A 88 -3.55 3.05 7.51
CA THR A 88 -4.67 2.81 8.42
C THR A 88 -4.47 1.54 9.22
N ALA A 89 -4.93 1.54 10.47
CA ALA A 89 -5.08 0.32 11.28
C ALA A 89 -6.43 -0.38 11.04
N ASP A 90 -7.40 0.32 10.44
CA ASP A 90 -8.72 -0.21 10.12
C ASP A 90 -8.71 -1.08 8.86
N PRO A 91 -9.58 -2.11 8.77
CA PRO A 91 -9.67 -2.97 7.61
C PRO A 91 -10.14 -2.23 6.35
N ILE A 92 -9.43 -2.45 5.25
CA ILE A 92 -9.87 -2.08 3.90
C ILE A 92 -10.41 -3.33 3.22
N VAL A 93 -11.57 -3.21 2.60
CA VAL A 93 -12.30 -4.33 2.04
C VAL A 93 -12.69 -4.07 0.60
N THR A 94 -12.57 -5.08 -0.26
CA THR A 94 -13.11 -5.08 -1.61
C THR A 94 -14.12 -6.21 -1.80
N VAL A 95 -15.07 -5.99 -2.72
CA VAL A 95 -16.14 -6.93 -3.02
C VAL A 95 -16.06 -7.33 -4.49
N TYR A 96 -15.91 -8.63 -4.74
CA TYR A 96 -15.97 -9.19 -6.08
C TYR A 96 -17.28 -9.94 -6.27
N HIS A 97 -17.89 -9.72 -7.43
CA HIS A 97 -19.03 -10.48 -7.90
C HIS A 97 -18.54 -11.32 -9.09
N PHE A 98 -18.79 -12.62 -9.06
CA PHE A 98 -18.44 -13.53 -10.14
C PHE A 98 -19.55 -14.54 -10.36
N PHE A 99 -19.63 -15.05 -11.59
CA PHE A 99 -20.59 -16.08 -11.95
C PHE A 99 -19.82 -17.38 -12.16
N ASP A 100 -20.19 -18.43 -11.43
CA ASP A 100 -19.53 -19.74 -11.49
C ASP A 100 -20.27 -20.75 -12.39
N GLU A 101 -20.89 -20.24 -13.45
CA GLU A 101 -21.75 -21.00 -14.38
C GLU A 101 -23.10 -21.44 -13.79
N THR A 102 -23.24 -21.44 -12.46
CA THR A 102 -24.48 -21.86 -11.77
C THR A 102 -25.16 -20.74 -11.00
N SER A 103 -24.37 -19.83 -10.41
CA SER A 103 -24.89 -18.80 -9.53
C SER A 103 -23.98 -17.56 -9.50
N PHE A 104 -24.58 -16.40 -9.24
CA PHE A 104 -23.81 -15.22 -8.87
C PHE A 104 -23.30 -15.36 -7.44
N LYS A 105 -21.98 -15.36 -7.29
CA LYS A 105 -21.29 -15.40 -6.02
C LYS A 105 -20.70 -14.03 -5.70
N LYS A 106 -20.66 -13.74 -4.40
CA LYS A 106 -20.02 -12.56 -3.84
C LYS A 106 -18.91 -13.01 -2.91
N ALA A 107 -17.70 -12.53 -3.16
CA ALA A 107 -16.56 -12.71 -2.27
C ALA A 107 -16.10 -11.36 -1.73
N ILE A 108 -15.67 -11.37 -0.48
CA ILE A 108 -15.20 -10.20 0.25
C ILE A 108 -13.74 -10.48 0.61
N TYR A 109 -12.85 -9.58 0.23
CA TYR A 109 -11.41 -9.71 0.50
C TYR A 109 -10.90 -8.50 1.28
N LEU A 110 -9.96 -8.76 2.18
CA LEU A 110 -9.15 -7.72 2.80
C LEU A 110 -8.10 -7.23 1.80
N VAL A 111 -7.89 -5.92 1.76
CA VAL A 111 -6.86 -5.27 0.96
C VAL A 111 -5.84 -4.71 1.95
N HIS A 112 -4.63 -5.27 1.95
CA HIS A 112 -3.56 -4.82 2.83
C HIS A 112 -2.72 -3.72 2.21
N ASP A 113 -2.57 -3.72 0.90
CA ASP A 113 -1.90 -2.66 0.19
C ASP A 113 -2.53 -2.44 -1.19
N TYR A 114 -2.43 -1.20 -1.65
CA TYR A 114 -2.60 -0.83 -3.04
C TYR A 114 -1.88 0.49 -3.23
N VAL A 115 -0.87 0.52 -4.09
CA VAL A 115 -0.16 1.76 -4.38
C VAL A 115 0.06 1.86 -5.89
N ASN A 116 -0.42 2.95 -6.48
CA ASN A 116 -0.14 3.30 -7.86
C ASN A 116 0.79 4.52 -7.92
N LYS A 117 1.07 5.03 -9.12
CA LYS A 117 1.98 6.17 -9.31
C LYS A 117 1.62 7.45 -8.54
N LYS A 118 0.34 7.68 -8.22
CA LYS A 118 -0.15 8.95 -7.64
C LYS A 118 -0.65 8.82 -6.20
N VAL A 119 -1.34 7.73 -5.89
CA VAL A 119 -1.96 7.47 -4.59
C VAL A 119 -1.76 6.03 -4.18
N GLY A 120 -1.73 5.79 -2.88
CA GLY A 120 -1.81 4.45 -2.32
C GLY A 120 -2.45 4.42 -0.95
N VAL A 121 -2.79 3.22 -0.51
CA VAL A 121 -3.27 2.91 0.83
C VAL A 121 -2.61 1.64 1.32
N VAL A 122 -2.27 1.60 2.60
CA VAL A 122 -1.79 0.42 3.32
C VAL A 122 -2.63 0.24 4.59
N SER A 123 -3.13 -0.97 4.79
CA SER A 123 -3.91 -1.39 5.94
C SER A 123 -3.08 -2.34 6.80
N LEU A 124 -2.69 -1.86 7.98
CA LEU A 124 -1.99 -2.62 9.01
C LEU A 124 -2.93 -3.51 9.84
N PHE A 125 -4.22 -3.56 9.49
CA PHE A 125 -5.20 -4.38 10.17
C PHE A 125 -4.74 -5.84 10.29
N ARG A 126 -4.49 -6.30 11.53
CA ARG A 126 -3.99 -7.66 11.85
C ARG A 126 -2.68 -8.05 11.17
N VAL A 127 -1.85 -7.05 10.83
CA VAL A 127 -0.47 -7.26 10.39
C VAL A 127 0.42 -7.30 11.62
N LYS A 128 1.38 -8.22 11.67
CA LYS A 128 2.37 -8.26 12.76
C LYS A 128 3.34 -7.09 12.59
N GLU A 129 3.78 -6.52 13.71
CA GLU A 129 4.66 -5.34 13.74
C GLU A 129 5.94 -5.53 12.91
N ASP A 130 6.59 -6.69 13.02
CA ASP A 130 7.79 -7.09 12.26
C ASP A 130 7.57 -7.23 10.74
N THR A 131 6.31 -7.22 10.30
CA THR A 131 5.91 -7.41 8.90
C THR A 131 5.33 -6.12 8.30
N SER A 132 5.02 -5.11 9.13
CA SER A 132 4.40 -3.85 8.69
C SER A 132 5.27 -3.11 7.67
N SER A 133 6.57 -2.96 7.93
CA SER A 133 7.49 -2.25 7.02
C SER A 133 7.66 -3.01 5.70
N LYS A 134 7.66 -4.35 5.75
CA LYS A 134 7.69 -5.22 4.57
C LYS A 134 6.44 -5.06 3.70
N LEU A 135 5.26 -4.95 4.32
CA LEU A 135 4.00 -4.68 3.62
C LEU A 135 4.00 -3.29 2.95
N VAL A 136 4.48 -2.26 3.65
CA VAL A 136 4.63 -0.93 3.05
C VAL A 136 5.61 -0.96 1.89
N ALA A 137 6.75 -1.64 2.03
CA ALA A 137 7.74 -1.80 0.97
C ALA A 137 7.17 -2.57 -0.23
N HIS A 138 6.35 -3.59 -0.02
CA HIS A 138 5.61 -4.30 -1.07
C HIS A 138 4.73 -3.34 -1.88
N GLY A 139 3.90 -2.56 -1.18
CA GLY A 139 3.06 -1.55 -1.82
C GLY A 139 3.88 -0.53 -2.61
N LEU A 140 4.95 0.01 -2.01
CA LEU A 140 5.86 0.93 -2.70
C LEU A 140 6.60 0.28 -3.88
N GLY A 141 6.83 -1.04 -3.85
CA GLY A 141 7.32 -1.80 -4.99
C GLY A 141 6.37 -1.72 -6.19
N HIS A 142 5.05 -1.81 -5.96
CA HIS A 142 4.05 -1.61 -7.01
C HIS A 142 4.02 -0.18 -7.56
N ASN A 143 4.24 0.82 -6.71
CA ASN A 143 4.41 2.21 -7.16
C ASN A 143 5.55 2.34 -8.18
N ARG A 144 6.63 1.56 -7.99
CA ARG A 144 7.81 1.44 -8.86
C ARG A 144 7.71 0.32 -9.92
N GLY A 145 6.48 -0.03 -10.32
CA GLY A 145 6.24 -0.94 -11.44
C GLY A 145 6.57 -2.41 -11.19
N LEU A 146 6.93 -2.80 -9.96
CA LEU A 146 7.11 -4.21 -9.63
C LEU A 146 5.77 -4.95 -9.64
N ARG A 147 5.83 -6.21 -10.06
CA ARG A 147 4.69 -7.14 -10.13
C ARG A 147 4.90 -8.27 -9.14
N HIS A 148 3.81 -8.93 -8.79
CA HIS A 148 3.87 -10.06 -7.88
C HIS A 148 4.72 -11.21 -8.42
N HIS A 149 5.42 -11.89 -7.51
CA HIS A 149 5.90 -13.26 -7.73
C HIS A 149 4.82 -14.26 -7.34
N ALA A 150 4.72 -15.35 -8.09
CA ALA A 150 3.85 -16.48 -7.77
C ALA A 150 4.46 -17.42 -6.71
N GLU A 151 5.77 -17.34 -6.50
CA GLU A 151 6.52 -18.15 -5.53
C GLU A 151 7.08 -17.24 -4.43
N PRO A 152 7.36 -17.77 -3.21
CA PRO A 152 7.81 -16.99 -2.04
C PRO A 152 9.27 -16.55 -2.14
N ILE A 153 9.60 -15.83 -3.21
CA ILE A 153 10.97 -15.42 -3.54
C ILE A 153 11.38 -14.20 -2.69
N ASP A 154 10.61 -13.11 -2.79
CA ASP A 154 10.99 -11.80 -2.26
C ASP A 154 9.76 -11.03 -1.74
N LEU A 155 9.95 -9.77 -1.33
CA LEU A 155 8.86 -8.93 -0.82
C LEU A 155 7.64 -8.83 -1.74
N MET A 156 7.79 -8.99 -3.06
CA MET A 156 6.69 -8.97 -4.03
C MET A 156 5.92 -10.29 -4.11
N TYR A 157 6.09 -11.25 -3.21
CA TYR A 157 5.24 -12.44 -3.18
C TYR A 157 3.77 -12.07 -2.90
N TYR A 158 2.82 -12.63 -3.68
CA TYR A 158 1.40 -12.25 -3.57
C TYR A 158 0.74 -12.67 -2.24
N GLU A 159 1.33 -13.64 -1.54
CA GLU A 159 0.90 -14.16 -0.24
C GLU A 159 1.89 -13.76 0.88
N LEU A 160 2.54 -12.60 0.74
CA LEU A 160 3.57 -12.09 1.66
C LEU A 160 3.22 -12.25 3.15
N LEU A 161 1.98 -11.91 3.52
CA LEU A 161 1.53 -11.92 4.92
C LEU A 161 1.30 -13.33 5.49
N THR A 162 1.13 -14.34 4.62
CA THR A 162 0.91 -15.74 5.02
C THR A 162 2.14 -16.61 4.79
N ALA A 163 3.17 -16.09 4.11
CA ALA A 163 4.41 -16.81 3.85
C ALA A 163 5.19 -17.05 5.14
N PRO A 164 5.58 -18.30 5.46
CA PRO A 164 6.40 -18.58 6.63
C PRO A 164 7.83 -18.05 6.48
N THR A 165 8.37 -18.09 5.26
CA THR A 165 9.72 -17.65 4.90
C THR A 165 9.77 -17.20 3.44
N LEU A 166 10.63 -16.23 3.14
CA LEU A 166 11.01 -15.84 1.78
C LEU A 166 12.41 -16.36 1.47
N GLU A 167 12.71 -16.60 0.19
CA GLU A 167 14.08 -16.93 -0.23
C GLU A 167 15.07 -15.78 0.05
N VAL A 168 14.61 -14.54 -0.06
CA VAL A 168 15.38 -13.34 0.29
C VAL A 168 14.59 -12.39 1.17
N ASP A 169 15.27 -11.81 2.17
CA ASP A 169 14.70 -10.78 3.04
C ASP A 169 14.88 -9.39 2.38
N GLY A 170 13.91 -9.02 1.53
CA GLY A 170 13.93 -7.79 0.73
C GLY A 170 13.56 -8.06 -0.73
N PHE A 171 13.95 -7.17 -1.66
CA PHE A 171 13.76 -7.39 -3.09
C PHE A 171 14.85 -8.32 -3.68
N CYS A 172 14.47 -9.25 -4.55
CA CYS A 172 15.40 -10.11 -5.27
C CYS A 172 16.23 -9.32 -6.31
N LYS A 173 17.24 -9.97 -6.88
CA LYS A 173 18.14 -9.36 -7.87
C LYS A 173 17.40 -8.78 -9.08
N LEU A 174 16.31 -9.41 -9.53
CA LEU A 174 15.51 -8.93 -10.66
C LEU A 174 14.71 -7.68 -10.29
N CYS A 175 14.04 -7.68 -9.14
CA CYS A 175 13.31 -6.53 -8.61
C CYS A 175 14.27 -5.34 -8.38
N ARG A 176 15.41 -5.56 -7.72
CA ARG A 176 16.44 -4.53 -7.51
C ARG A 176 17.02 -3.96 -8.81
N ARG A 177 17.07 -4.75 -9.89
CA ARG A 177 17.50 -4.23 -11.21
C ARG A 177 16.44 -3.27 -11.76
N LYS A 178 15.17 -3.69 -11.78
CA LYS A 178 14.06 -2.83 -12.24
C LYS A 178 13.98 -1.51 -11.46
N LEU A 179 14.12 -1.58 -10.13
CA LEU A 179 14.11 -0.41 -9.26
C LEU A 179 15.25 0.59 -9.54
N ARG A 180 16.38 0.14 -10.12
CA ARG A 180 17.48 1.02 -10.52
C ARG A 180 17.32 1.58 -11.93
N ASP A 181 16.64 0.84 -12.80
CA ASP A 181 16.50 1.19 -14.22
C ASP A 181 15.30 2.13 -14.48
N GLU A 182 14.40 2.33 -13.52
CA GLU A 182 13.38 3.39 -13.56
C GLU A 182 14.02 4.78 -13.43
N LYS A 183 14.58 5.29 -14.54
CA LYS A 183 14.65 6.74 -14.74
C LYS A 183 13.23 7.25 -15.01
N PRO A 184 12.81 8.41 -14.46
CA PRO A 184 11.56 9.03 -14.88
C PRO A 184 11.64 9.30 -16.38
N ASP A 185 10.63 8.86 -17.12
CA ASP A 185 10.44 9.19 -18.55
C ASP A 185 10.52 10.71 -18.74
N LEU A 186 11.69 11.22 -19.12
CA LEU A 186 11.80 12.49 -19.81
C LEU A 186 11.27 12.23 -21.22
N HIS A 187 10.00 12.58 -21.44
CA HIS A 187 9.36 12.56 -22.75
C HIS A 187 10.33 13.01 -23.86
N PRO A 188 10.51 12.25 -24.95
CA PRO A 188 11.04 12.82 -26.17
C PRO A 188 9.93 13.70 -26.76
N HIS A 189 10.08 15.02 -26.68
CA HIS A 189 9.28 15.92 -27.50
C HIS A 189 9.52 15.57 -28.97
N PRO A 190 8.49 15.25 -29.77
CA PRO A 190 8.63 15.32 -31.21
C PRO A 190 8.66 16.79 -31.62
N ARG A 191 9.71 17.18 -32.35
CA ARG A 191 9.67 18.35 -33.23
C ARG A 191 8.97 17.97 -34.53
#